data_AF-A0A5C7QJ16-F1
#
_entry.id   AF-A0A5C7QJ16-F1
#
_cell.length_a   1.000
_cell.length_b   1.000
_cell.length_c   1.000
_cell.angle_alpha   90.00
_cell.angle_beta   90.00
_cell.angle_gamma   90.00
#
_symmetry.space_group_name_H-M   'P 1'
#
loop_
_entity.id
_entity.type
_entity.pdbx_description
1 polymer ?
#
loop_
_entity_poly.entity_id
_entity_poly.type
_entity_poly.pdbx_seq_one_letter_code
_entity_poly.pdbx_strand_id
1 'polypeptide(L)'
;MAILGAGPDMTEELAAKAKGFKTIACNRAIQFAPWADMFVALDPHHPFWEEADRLGFQGMRILGVEHPDYDALYPGMMYERVQMSPGETLEIRNNALAAIRIAYSAGANKILLLGFDPDRYEEIHAHTGFRGLKEGLQQITAELQAAGIAVERIDSEKQHPGTRPKRRSEKIDPKSFPQQKPGK
;
A
#
# COMPACT_ATOMS: atom_id res chain seq x y z
N MET A 1 15.21 -7.15 2.39
CA MET A 1 13.76 -7.27 2.66
C MET A 1 13.01 -6.71 1.46
N ALA A 2 11.83 -7.23 1.15
CA ALA A 2 10.96 -6.73 0.10
C ALA A 2 9.66 -6.19 0.69
N ILE A 3 9.15 -5.11 0.13
CA ILE A 3 7.91 -4.46 0.55
C ILE A 3 7.00 -4.38 -0.67
N LEU A 4 5.82 -4.97 -0.55
CA LEU A 4 4.81 -5.01 -1.58
C LEU A 4 3.75 -3.95 -1.28
N GLY A 5 3.74 -2.90 -2.09
CA GLY A 5 2.74 -1.83 -2.06
C GLY A 5 1.42 -2.25 -2.67
N ALA A 6 0.35 -1.49 -2.38
CA ALA A 6 -0.98 -1.74 -2.92
C ALA A 6 -1.26 -0.97 -4.22
N GLY A 7 -0.22 -0.51 -4.92
CA GLY A 7 -0.33 0.23 -6.19
C GLY A 7 -1.14 -0.54 -7.24
N PRO A 8 -1.71 0.18 -8.23
CA PRO A 8 -2.59 -0.42 -9.24
C PRO A 8 -1.91 -1.56 -10.01
N ASP A 9 -0.61 -1.45 -10.25
CA ASP A 9 0.20 -2.38 -11.04
C ASP A 9 0.70 -3.60 -10.25
N MET A 10 0.29 -3.77 -8.98
CA MET A 10 0.62 -4.98 -8.25
C MET A 10 -0.07 -6.21 -8.89
N THR A 11 0.74 -7.20 -9.29
CA THR A 11 0.30 -8.49 -9.83
C THR A 11 1.00 -9.64 -9.12
N GLU A 12 0.56 -10.88 -9.37
CA GLU A 12 1.23 -12.09 -8.85
C GLU A 12 2.67 -12.22 -9.37
N GLU A 13 2.92 -11.88 -10.64
CA GLU A 13 4.26 -11.94 -11.24
C GLU A 13 5.20 -10.90 -10.63
N LEU A 14 4.68 -9.70 -10.36
CA LEU A 14 5.46 -8.66 -9.68
C LEU A 14 5.76 -9.07 -8.23
N ALA A 15 4.75 -9.55 -7.50
CA ALA A 15 4.91 -10.05 -6.14
C ALA A 15 5.90 -11.23 -6.07
N ALA A 16 5.90 -12.12 -7.06
CA ALA A 16 6.82 -13.25 -7.12
C ALA A 16 8.30 -12.85 -7.15
N LYS A 17 8.64 -11.64 -7.62
CA LYS A 17 10.02 -11.11 -7.57
C LYS A 17 10.55 -10.89 -6.14
N ALA A 18 9.66 -10.81 -5.16
CA ALA A 18 10.03 -10.71 -3.74
C ALA A 18 10.35 -12.08 -3.09
N LYS A 19 10.06 -13.21 -3.76
CA LYS A 19 10.39 -14.54 -3.22
C LYS A 19 11.89 -14.68 -3.03
N GLY A 20 12.28 -15.28 -1.90
CA GLY A 20 13.68 -15.37 -1.47
C GLY A 20 14.14 -14.23 -0.56
N PHE A 21 13.32 -13.18 -0.39
CA PHE A 21 13.53 -12.14 0.60
C PHE A 21 12.50 -12.25 1.73
N LYS A 22 12.88 -11.80 2.94
CA LYS A 22 11.88 -11.44 3.95
C LYS A 22 10.93 -10.39 3.37
N THR A 23 9.62 -10.62 3.45
CA THR A 23 8.63 -9.88 2.68
C THR A 23 7.54 -9.29 3.58
N ILE A 24 7.26 -8.00 3.39
CA ILE A 24 6.14 -7.29 3.99
C ILE A 24 5.11 -7.00 2.90
N ALA A 25 3.86 -7.46 3.08
CA ALA A 25 2.74 -7.11 2.23
C ALA A 25 1.91 -5.99 2.88
N CYS A 26 1.57 -4.94 2.12
CA CYS A 26 0.73 -3.84 2.59
C CYS A 26 -0.68 -3.93 1.97
N ASN A 27 -1.72 -3.84 2.80
CA ASN A 27 -3.12 -3.80 2.35
C ASN A 27 -3.43 -4.86 1.26
N ARG A 28 -3.89 -4.42 0.08
CA ARG A 28 -4.29 -5.28 -1.05
C ARG A 28 -3.18 -6.23 -1.51
N ALA A 29 -1.91 -5.89 -1.28
CA ALA A 29 -0.79 -6.72 -1.69
C ALA A 29 -0.84 -8.15 -1.10
N ILE A 30 -1.56 -8.34 0.02
CA ILE A 30 -1.73 -9.66 0.62
C ILE A 30 -2.39 -10.68 -0.31
N GLN A 31 -3.23 -10.21 -1.25
CA GLN A 31 -3.88 -11.06 -2.25
C GLN A 31 -2.87 -11.74 -3.18
N PHE A 32 -1.76 -11.07 -3.47
CA PHE A 32 -0.71 -11.57 -4.38
C PHE A 32 0.43 -12.26 -3.63
N ALA A 33 0.55 -11.99 -2.33
CA ALA A 33 1.60 -12.55 -1.49
C ALA A 33 1.06 -13.04 -0.13
N PRO A 34 0.14 -14.03 -0.11
CA PRO A 34 -0.32 -14.65 1.14
C PRO A 34 0.78 -15.45 1.85
N TRP A 35 1.95 -15.60 1.20
CA TRP A 35 3.17 -16.20 1.73
C TRP A 35 4.13 -15.19 2.38
N ALA A 36 3.79 -13.89 2.41
CA ALA A 36 4.65 -12.88 3.03
C ALA A 36 4.93 -13.21 4.51
N ASP A 37 6.07 -12.74 5.03
CA ASP A 37 6.42 -12.93 6.44
C ASP A 37 5.63 -11.98 7.36
N MET A 38 5.18 -10.84 6.82
CA MET A 38 4.48 -9.81 7.56
C MET A 38 3.39 -9.14 6.70
N PHE A 39 2.26 -8.82 7.33
CA PHE A 39 1.15 -8.07 6.74
C PHE A 39 0.93 -6.78 7.54
N VAL A 40 1.04 -5.63 6.86
CA VAL A 40 0.85 -4.31 7.45
C VAL A 40 -0.44 -3.69 6.94
N ALA A 41 -1.39 -3.48 7.86
CA ALA A 41 -2.61 -2.73 7.64
C ALA A 41 -2.92 -1.91 8.92
N LEU A 42 -2.65 -0.61 8.89
CA LEU A 42 -2.73 0.27 10.04
C LEU A 42 -4.17 0.58 10.48
N ASP A 43 -5.15 0.35 9.61
CA ASP A 43 -6.57 0.50 9.91
C ASP A 43 -7.14 -0.84 10.43
N PRO A 44 -7.81 -0.86 11.60
CA PRO A 44 -8.38 -2.09 12.16
C PRO A 44 -9.52 -2.65 11.31
N HIS A 45 -10.31 -1.81 10.64
CA HIS A 45 -11.47 -2.24 9.87
C HIS A 45 -11.15 -2.41 8.38
N HIS A 46 -9.89 -2.71 8.06
CA HIS A 46 -9.48 -2.84 6.68
C HIS A 46 -10.01 -4.15 6.08
N PRO A 47 -10.69 -4.15 4.91
CA PRO A 47 -11.20 -5.37 4.26
C PRO A 47 -10.14 -6.42 3.91
N PHE A 48 -8.86 -6.11 4.08
CA PHE A 48 -7.78 -7.04 3.76
C PHE A 48 -7.40 -7.94 4.95
N TRP A 49 -7.94 -7.69 6.15
CA TRP A 49 -7.81 -8.61 7.29
C TRP A 49 -8.54 -9.93 7.02
N GLU A 50 -9.85 -9.85 6.70
CA GLU A 50 -10.65 -11.02 6.34
C GLU A 50 -10.10 -11.74 5.09
N GLU A 51 -9.58 -10.97 4.13
CA GLU A 51 -8.93 -11.50 2.94
C GLU A 51 -7.66 -12.30 3.30
N ALA A 52 -6.81 -11.77 4.19
CA ALA A 52 -5.62 -12.47 4.65
C ALA A 52 -5.98 -13.80 5.32
N ASP A 53 -7.03 -13.82 6.14
CA ASP A 53 -7.50 -15.04 6.80
C ASP A 53 -8.06 -16.06 5.80
N ARG A 54 -8.86 -15.60 4.82
CA ARG A 54 -9.38 -16.47 3.74
C ARG A 54 -8.26 -17.09 2.92
N LEU A 55 -7.17 -16.36 2.69
CA LEU A 55 -6.00 -16.85 1.97
C LEU A 55 -5.06 -17.69 2.85
N GLY A 56 -5.38 -17.86 4.13
CA GLY A 56 -4.61 -18.67 5.06
C GLY A 56 -3.28 -18.04 5.46
N PHE A 57 -3.17 -16.71 5.48
CA PHE A 57 -1.94 -16.00 5.87
C PHE A 57 -1.47 -16.38 7.28
N GLN A 58 -0.21 -16.82 7.38
CA GLN A 58 0.42 -17.29 8.63
C GLN A 58 1.50 -16.34 9.18
N GLY A 59 1.80 -15.24 8.48
CA GLY A 59 2.84 -14.31 8.90
C GLY A 59 2.42 -13.39 10.05
N MET A 60 3.34 -12.51 10.45
CA MET A 60 3.10 -11.51 11.49
C MET A 60 2.12 -10.45 11.00
N ARG A 61 1.11 -10.13 11.81
CA ARG A 61 0.11 -9.10 11.53
C ARG A 61 0.49 -7.81 12.26
N ILE A 62 0.50 -6.67 11.57
CA ILE A 62 0.82 -5.36 12.14
C ILE A 62 -0.36 -4.41 11.96
N LEU A 63 -0.80 -3.81 13.06
CA LEU A 63 -1.95 -2.90 13.11
C LEU A 63 -1.55 -1.56 13.73
N GLY A 64 -2.16 -0.46 13.28
CA GLY A 64 -1.80 0.90 13.69
C GLY A 64 -2.59 1.44 14.88
N VAL A 65 -3.40 0.61 15.52
CA VAL A 65 -4.18 0.89 16.72
C VAL A 65 -4.25 -0.36 17.60
N GLU A 66 -4.44 -0.17 18.90
CA GLU A 66 -4.78 -1.29 19.78
C GLU A 66 -6.18 -1.79 19.47
N HIS A 67 -6.37 -3.10 19.37
CA HIS A 67 -7.67 -3.69 19.05
C HIS A 67 -7.83 -5.04 19.76
N PRO A 68 -8.94 -5.27 20.48
CA PRO A 68 -9.11 -6.48 21.30
C PRO A 68 -9.24 -7.77 20.47
N ASP A 69 -9.72 -7.67 19.24
CA ASP A 69 -9.99 -8.83 18.39
C ASP A 69 -8.82 -9.20 17.45
N TYR A 70 -7.70 -8.47 17.48
CA TYR A 70 -6.55 -8.74 16.62
C TYR A 70 -5.32 -9.08 17.46
N ASP A 71 -4.76 -10.27 17.26
CA ASP A 71 -3.44 -10.68 17.78
C ASP A 71 -2.27 -10.01 17.01
N ALA A 72 -2.47 -8.77 16.55
CA ALA A 72 -1.52 -8.02 15.73
C ALA A 72 -0.56 -7.21 16.62
N LEU A 73 0.67 -7.03 16.15
CA LEU A 73 1.62 -6.12 16.81
C LEU A 73 1.21 -4.67 16.53
N TYR A 74 1.11 -3.90 17.60
CA TYR A 74 0.88 -2.46 17.55
C TYR A 74 2.22 -1.70 17.61
N PRO A 75 2.65 -1.02 16.53
CA PRO A 75 3.90 -0.27 16.52
C PRO A 75 3.72 1.19 16.96
N GLY A 76 2.53 1.59 17.43
CA GLY A 76 2.19 3.00 17.62
C GLY A 76 1.57 3.64 16.37
N MET A 77 1.12 4.88 16.50
CA MET A 77 0.79 5.70 15.34
C MET A 77 2.09 6.11 14.63
N MET A 78 2.38 5.49 13.49
CA MET A 78 3.49 5.90 12.63
C MET A 78 3.04 6.97 11.64
N TYR A 79 3.66 8.15 11.74
CA TYR A 79 3.52 9.27 10.81
C TYR A 79 4.88 9.63 10.24
N GLU A 80 4.93 9.86 8.93
CA GLU A 80 6.07 10.52 8.30
C GLU A 80 5.84 12.03 8.29
N ARG A 81 6.83 12.78 8.79
CA ARG A 81 6.87 14.23 8.67
C ARG A 81 7.51 14.60 7.35
N VAL A 82 6.72 15.20 6.46
CA VAL A 82 7.10 15.50 5.09
C VAL A 82 7.12 16.99 4.86
N GLN A 83 8.26 17.53 4.43
CA GLN A 83 8.39 18.94 4.08
C GLN A 83 7.88 19.19 2.65
N MET A 84 6.79 19.94 2.50
CA MET A 84 6.19 20.24 1.19
C MET A 84 6.73 21.54 0.59
N SER A 85 7.02 22.54 1.43
CA SER A 85 7.62 23.83 1.07
C SER A 85 8.27 24.45 2.31
N PRO A 86 9.06 25.55 2.23
CA PRO A 86 9.71 26.14 3.41
C PRO A 86 8.78 26.51 4.58
N GLY A 87 7.48 26.73 4.31
CA GLY A 87 6.48 27.07 5.32
C GLY A 87 5.44 25.98 5.60
N GLU A 88 5.60 24.78 5.03
CA GLU A 88 4.58 23.74 5.10
C GLU A 88 5.16 22.35 5.32
N THR A 89 4.70 21.71 6.40
CA THR A 89 5.04 20.33 6.76
C THR A 89 3.73 19.55 6.96
N LEU A 90 3.68 18.34 6.43
CA LEU A 90 2.56 17.41 6.61
C LEU A 90 2.97 16.23 7.49
N GLU A 91 2.02 15.70 8.24
CA GLU A 91 2.16 14.40 8.92
C GLU A 91 1.31 13.38 8.17
N ILE A 92 1.98 12.39 7.57
CA ILE A 92 1.34 11.44 6.66
C ILE A 92 1.33 10.06 7.29
N ARG A 93 0.13 9.51 7.45
CA ARG A 93 -0.08 8.12 7.85
C ARG A 93 -0.30 7.27 6.61
N ASN A 94 0.68 6.45 6.24
CA ASN A 94 0.59 5.54 5.11
C ASN A 94 1.24 4.18 5.43
N ASN A 95 0.54 3.10 5.08
CA ASN A 95 0.96 1.72 5.34
C ASN A 95 2.32 1.37 4.73
N ALA A 96 2.59 1.84 3.51
CA ALA A 96 3.82 1.53 2.79
C ALA A 96 5.01 2.27 3.39
N LEU A 97 4.83 3.54 3.81
CA LEU A 97 5.87 4.29 4.52
C LEU A 97 6.17 3.66 5.89
N ALA A 98 5.13 3.26 6.63
CA ALA A 98 5.28 2.55 7.90
C ALA A 98 6.02 1.21 7.72
N ALA A 99 5.70 0.45 6.66
CA ALA A 99 6.42 -0.79 6.33
C ALA A 99 7.90 -0.55 6.05
N ILE A 100 8.27 0.57 5.41
CA ILE A 100 9.67 0.95 5.21
C ILE A 100 10.38 1.20 6.54
N ARG A 101 9.75 1.94 7.48
CA ARG A 101 10.32 2.16 8.83
C ARG A 101 10.43 0.87 9.63
N ILE A 102 9.44 -0.02 9.54
CA ILE A 102 9.50 -1.34 10.17
C ILE A 102 10.67 -2.15 9.60
N ALA A 103 10.81 -2.20 8.28
CA ALA A 103 11.91 -2.92 7.63
C ALA A 103 13.28 -2.39 8.07
N TYR A 104 13.45 -1.07 8.13
CA TYR A 104 14.67 -0.44 8.61
C TYR A 104 14.94 -0.77 10.07
N SER A 105 13.94 -0.65 10.94
CA SER A 105 14.05 -0.95 12.38
C SER A 105 14.35 -2.44 12.64
N ALA A 106 13.89 -3.32 11.74
CA ALA A 106 14.19 -4.74 11.74
C ALA A 106 15.60 -5.08 11.21
N GLY A 107 16.42 -4.07 10.86
CA GLY A 107 17.80 -4.24 10.44
C GLY A 107 17.98 -4.55 8.94
N ALA A 108 17.01 -4.22 8.09
CA ALA A 108 17.16 -4.40 6.65
C ALA A 108 18.28 -3.50 6.10
N ASN A 109 19.32 -4.10 5.51
CA ASN A 109 20.40 -3.39 4.81
C ASN A 109 20.13 -3.17 3.30
N LYS A 110 19.14 -3.89 2.76
CA LYS A 110 18.58 -3.70 1.42
C LYS A 110 17.06 -3.80 1.47
N ILE A 111 16.37 -2.86 0.84
CA ILE A 111 14.91 -2.78 0.73
C ILE A 111 14.52 -2.75 -0.74
N LEU A 112 13.71 -3.73 -1.16
CA LEU A 112 13.07 -3.76 -2.47
C LEU A 112 11.65 -3.20 -2.33
N LEU A 113 11.29 -2.20 -3.13
CA LEU A 113 9.96 -1.63 -3.19
C LEU A 113 9.28 -2.11 -4.47
N LEU A 114 8.15 -2.82 -4.35
CA LEU A 114 7.42 -3.35 -5.51
C LEU A 114 5.96 -2.89 -5.50
N GLY A 115 5.46 -2.47 -6.66
CA GLY A 115 4.09 -1.97 -6.82
C GLY A 115 3.82 -0.71 -6.01
N PHE A 116 4.82 0.16 -5.95
CA PHE A 116 4.68 1.51 -5.42
C PHE A 116 4.25 2.41 -6.58
N ASP A 117 3.26 3.26 -6.34
CA ASP A 117 2.84 4.30 -7.28
C ASP A 117 2.26 5.47 -6.49
N PRO A 118 3.12 6.33 -5.92
CA PRO A 118 2.68 7.39 -5.03
C PRO A 118 1.86 8.46 -5.77
N ASP A 119 2.24 8.80 -7.01
CA ASP A 119 1.52 9.77 -7.84
C ASP A 119 0.07 9.34 -8.07
N ARG A 120 -0.14 8.08 -8.49
CA ARG A 120 -1.49 7.58 -8.73
C ARG A 120 -2.29 7.40 -7.44
N TYR A 121 -1.62 7.02 -6.35
CA TYR A 121 -2.29 6.90 -5.06
C TYR A 121 -2.85 8.26 -4.62
N GLU A 122 -2.06 9.33 -4.74
CA GLU A 122 -2.52 10.69 -4.47
C GLU A 122 -3.64 11.12 -5.41
N GLU A 123 -3.52 10.86 -6.72
CA GLU A 123 -4.57 11.19 -7.68
C GLU A 123 -5.92 10.55 -7.32
N ILE A 124 -5.93 9.26 -6.96
CA ILE A 124 -7.15 8.54 -6.58
C ILE A 124 -7.74 9.09 -5.28
N HIS A 125 -6.91 9.53 -4.34
CA HIS A 125 -7.33 10.02 -3.03
C HIS A 125 -7.39 11.55 -2.95
N ALA A 126 -7.22 12.27 -4.06
CA ALA A 126 -7.23 13.74 -4.08
C ALA A 126 -8.55 14.31 -3.53
N HIS A 127 -9.67 13.60 -3.72
CA HIS A 127 -10.98 13.97 -3.21
C HIS A 127 -11.09 13.96 -1.67
N THR A 128 -10.15 13.32 -0.96
CA THR A 128 -10.06 13.35 0.51
C THR A 128 -9.07 14.38 1.02
N GLY A 129 -8.39 15.11 0.13
CA GLY A 129 -7.30 16.03 0.47
C GLY A 129 -5.97 15.34 0.78
N PHE A 130 -5.87 14.01 0.56
CA PHE A 130 -4.63 13.28 0.78
C PHE A 130 -3.54 13.70 -0.22
N ARG A 131 -2.35 14.05 0.28
CA ARG A 131 -1.18 14.44 -0.53
C ARG A 131 0.12 14.25 0.26
N GLY A 132 1.27 14.32 -0.43
CA GLY A 132 2.61 14.31 0.16
C GLY A 132 3.25 12.93 0.31
N LEU A 133 2.59 11.86 -0.12
CA LEU A 133 3.13 10.51 -0.14
C LEU A 133 4.33 10.41 -1.08
N LYS A 134 4.30 11.11 -2.22
CA LYS A 134 5.42 11.15 -3.16
C LYS A 134 6.66 11.75 -2.51
N GLU A 135 6.52 12.93 -1.92
CA GLU A 135 7.58 13.63 -1.20
C GLU A 135 8.06 12.82 0.00
N GLY A 136 7.14 12.21 0.75
CA GLY A 136 7.46 11.34 1.88
C GLY A 136 8.27 10.12 1.47
N LEU A 137 7.89 9.47 0.36
CA LEU A 137 8.63 8.33 -0.18
C LEU A 137 10.03 8.75 -0.65
N GLN A 138 10.15 9.90 -1.30
CA GLN A 138 11.45 10.44 -1.71
C GLN A 138 12.34 10.74 -0.51
N GLN A 139 11.79 11.40 0.52
CA GLN A 139 12.49 11.77 1.75
C GLN A 139 13.00 10.53 2.49
N ILE A 140 12.13 9.56 2.79
CA ILE A 140 12.55 8.35 3.51
C ILE A 140 13.56 7.52 2.71
N THR A 141 13.42 7.49 1.37
CA THR A 141 14.40 6.80 0.52
C THR A 141 15.76 7.45 0.60
N ALA A 142 15.83 8.79 0.55
CA ALA A 142 17.07 9.54 0.68
C ALA A 142 17.71 9.37 2.08
N GLU A 143 16.90 9.41 3.14
CA GLU A 143 17.34 9.15 4.52
C GLU A 143 17.99 7.77 4.65
N LEU A 144 17.33 6.73 4.13
CA LEU A 144 17.82 5.35 4.17
C LEU A 144 19.10 5.17 3.36
N GLN A 145 19.17 5.74 2.15
CA GLN A 145 20.37 5.70 1.32
C GLN A 145 21.54 6.43 1.98
N ALA A 146 21.30 7.57 2.62
CA ALA A 146 22.33 8.28 3.40
C ALA A 146 22.82 7.45 4.61
N ALA A 147 21.97 6.59 5.17
CA ALA A 147 22.32 5.62 6.21
C ALA A 147 23.01 4.34 5.66
N GLY A 148 23.31 4.28 4.36
CA GLY A 148 23.97 3.14 3.73
C GLY A 148 23.04 1.98 3.37
N ILE A 149 21.72 2.18 3.44
CA ILE A 149 20.72 1.16 3.10
C ILE A 149 20.44 1.22 1.60
N ALA A 150 20.60 0.09 0.91
CA ALA A 150 20.28 0.02 -0.51
C ALA A 150 18.76 -0.02 -0.69
N VAL A 151 18.18 0.98 -1.37
CA VAL A 151 16.76 1.00 -1.72
C VAL A 151 16.61 0.90 -3.23
N GLU A 152 15.87 -0.11 -3.68
CA GLU A 152 15.64 -0.39 -5.09
C GLU A 152 14.14 -0.49 -5.34
N ARG A 153 13.64 0.24 -6.34
CA ARG A 153 12.24 0.18 -6.76
C ARG A 153 12.13 -0.69 -8.00
N ILE A 154 11.40 -1.79 -7.88
CA ILE A 154 11.14 -2.75 -8.95
C ILE A 154 9.67 -2.59 -9.32
N ASP A 155 9.41 -1.70 -10.27
CA ASP A 155 8.09 -1.53 -10.86
C ASP A 155 8.04 -2.19 -12.25
N SER A 156 6.85 -2.34 -12.82
CA SER A 156 6.70 -2.70 -14.23
C SER A 156 7.15 -1.53 -15.12
N GLU A 157 7.94 -1.81 -16.17
CA GLU A 157 8.36 -0.81 -17.18
C GLU A 157 7.17 -0.13 -17.86
N LYS A 158 6.03 -0.81 -17.89
CA LYS A 158 4.72 -0.24 -18.19
C LYS A 158 3.99 -0.09 -16.87
N GLN A 159 4.08 1.08 -16.25
CA GLN A 159 3.03 1.51 -15.36
C GLN A 159 1.77 1.58 -16.23
N HIS A 160 0.68 0.90 -15.85
CA HIS A 160 -0.57 0.93 -16.60
C HIS A 160 -1.57 1.82 -15.85
N PRO A 161 -1.36 3.16 -15.82
CA PRO A 161 -2.30 4.07 -15.18
C PRO A 161 -3.67 3.89 -15.81
N GLY A 162 -4.67 3.56 -14.99
CA GLY A 162 -6.07 3.60 -15.40
C GLY A 162 -6.72 2.30 -15.89
N THR A 163 -6.07 1.14 -15.92
CA THR A 163 -6.81 -0.14 -16.09
C THR A 163 -7.38 -0.63 -14.76
N ARG A 164 -8.22 0.19 -14.14
CA ARG A 164 -9.20 -0.35 -13.19
C ARG A 164 -10.05 -1.38 -13.95
N PRO A 165 -10.23 -2.61 -13.46
CA PRO A 165 -11.25 -3.50 -14.00
C PRO A 165 -12.60 -2.75 -13.96
N LYS A 166 -13.26 -2.56 -15.12
CA LYS A 166 -14.53 -1.82 -15.21
C LYS A 166 -15.45 -2.22 -14.06
N ARG A 167 -15.94 -1.24 -13.29
CA ARG A 167 -16.97 -1.47 -12.26
C ARG A 167 -18.13 -2.23 -12.88
N ARG A 168 -18.83 -3.07 -12.11
CA ARG A 168 -20.04 -3.74 -12.61
C ARG A 168 -21.05 -2.73 -13.19
N SER A 169 -21.11 -1.52 -12.64
CA SER A 169 -21.91 -0.39 -13.14
C SER A 169 -21.39 0.23 -14.45
N GLU A 170 -20.09 0.14 -14.75
CA GLU A 170 -19.46 0.65 -15.97
C GLU A 170 -19.51 -0.36 -17.13
N LYS A 171 -19.98 -1.58 -16.86
CA LYS A 171 -20.27 -2.60 -17.89
C LYS A 171 -21.67 -2.51 -18.46
N ILE A 172 -22.55 -1.70 -17.87
CA ILE A 172 -23.94 -1.58 -18.29
C ILE A 172 -24.11 -0.25 -18.99
N ASP A 173 -24.55 -0.29 -20.25
CA ASP A 173 -24.93 0.91 -20.98
C ASP A 173 -26.19 1.51 -20.29
N PRO A 174 -26.17 2.75 -19.80
CA PRO A 174 -27.36 3.39 -19.25
C PRO A 174 -28.54 3.43 -20.23
N LYS A 175 -28.27 3.36 -21.54
CA LYS A 175 -29.29 3.28 -22.61
C LYS A 175 -29.88 1.88 -22.78
N SER A 176 -29.24 0.84 -22.27
CA SER A 176 -29.78 -0.53 -22.28
C SER A 176 -30.62 -0.85 -21.04
N PHE A 177 -30.67 0.04 -20.06
CA PHE A 177 -31.60 -0.06 -18.94
C PHE A 177 -33.01 0.40 -19.36
N PRO A 178 -34.07 -0.39 -19.11
CA PRO A 178 -35.43 0.02 -19.39
C PRO A 178 -35.79 1.22 -18.52
N GLN A 179 -35.94 2.39 -19.14
CA GLN A 179 -36.47 3.57 -18.46
C GLN A 179 -37.96 3.35 -18.18
N GLN A 180 -38.36 3.40 -16.91
CA GLN A 180 -39.78 3.50 -16.55
C GLN A 180 -40.30 4.82 -17.13
N LYS A 181 -41.30 4.72 -18.01
CA LYS A 181 -42.01 5.90 -18.50
C LYS A 181 -42.67 6.59 -17.29
N PRO A 182 -42.56 7.92 -17.15
CA PRO A 182 -43.32 8.64 -16.14
C PRO A 182 -44.80 8.28 -16.28
N GLY A 183 -45.42 7.86 -15.18
CA GLY A 183 -46.86 7.64 -15.12
C GLY A 183 -47.59 8.92 -15.52
N LYS A 184 -48.63 8.78 -16.34
CA LYS A 184 -49.52 9.88 -16.74
C LYS A 184 -50.27 10.45 -15.55
#